data_AF-A0A3D1TJS4-F1
#
_entry.id   AF-A0A3D1TJS4-F1
#
_cell.length_a   1.000
_cell.length_b   1.000
_cell.length_c   1.000
_cell.angle_alpha   90.00
_cell.angle_beta   90.00
_cell.angle_gamma   90.00
#
_symmetry.space_group_name_H-M   'P 1'
#
loop_
_entity.id
_entity.type
_entity.pdbx_description
1 polymer ?
#
loop_
_entity_poly.entity_id
_entity_poly.type
_entity_poly.pdbx_seq_one_letter_code
_entity_poly.pdbx_strand_id
1 'polypeptide(L)'
;SQIAQSLAASGKLTPDQMAVLVENHPDELILYHLARTTDAPIDLPRDQIEALFQHPLPTLRSLAARAPGLRIREAHFLLKDPSPLVRQSLITNPVLTAEFLQFLAHDPDPAIARKAMKQMASKPDAPARAESAPHSNPITQQEGRA
;
A
#
# COMPACT_ATOMS: atom_id res chain seq x y z
N SER A 1 -10.90 -5.15 25.96
CA SER A 1 -11.25 -6.31 26.85
C SER A 1 -10.17 -7.39 26.78
N GLN A 2 -9.92 -8.16 27.84
CA GLN A 2 -8.90 -9.24 27.85
C GLN A 2 -9.18 -10.30 26.77
N ILE A 3 -10.45 -10.61 26.50
CA ILE A 3 -10.85 -11.57 25.44
C ILE A 3 -10.43 -11.04 24.07
N ALA A 4 -10.69 -9.77 23.78
CA ALA A 4 -10.33 -9.11 22.53
C ALA A 4 -8.81 -9.12 22.28
N GLN A 5 -8.01 -8.89 23.33
CA GLN A 5 -6.55 -8.98 23.26
C GLN A 5 -6.08 -10.41 22.98
N SER A 6 -6.63 -11.40 23.67
CA SER A 6 -6.30 -12.81 23.44
C SER A 6 -6.65 -13.27 22.01
N LEU A 7 -7.78 -12.79 21.46
CA LEU A 7 -8.17 -13.05 20.08
C LEU A 7 -7.18 -12.42 19.09
N ALA A 8 -6.82 -11.16 19.28
CA ALA A 8 -5.83 -10.48 18.44
C ALA A 8 -4.46 -11.18 18.49
N ALA A 9 -4.00 -11.55 19.69
CA ALA A 9 -2.72 -12.22 19.89
C ALA A 9 -2.68 -13.65 19.31
N SER A 10 -3.83 -14.26 19.03
CA SER A 10 -3.90 -15.61 18.47
C SER A 10 -3.41 -15.72 17.02
N GLY A 11 -3.48 -14.62 16.25
CA GLY A 11 -3.16 -14.62 14.82
C GLY A 11 -4.09 -15.43 13.92
N LYS A 12 -5.20 -15.95 14.44
CA LYS A 12 -6.13 -16.85 13.72
C LYS A 12 -7.37 -16.16 13.15
N LEU A 13 -7.44 -14.83 13.27
CA LEU A 13 -8.61 -14.05 12.86
C LEU A 13 -8.64 -13.87 11.34
N THR A 14 -9.83 -13.97 10.75
CA THR A 14 -10.07 -13.58 9.36
C THR A 14 -10.10 -12.05 9.21
N PRO A 15 -9.92 -11.50 7.99
CA PRO A 15 -10.07 -10.06 7.74
C PRO A 15 -11.34 -9.45 8.31
N ASP A 16 -12.49 -10.09 8.09
CA ASP A 16 -13.78 -9.62 8.62
C ASP A 16 -13.81 -9.62 10.15
N GLN A 17 -13.26 -10.66 10.79
CA GLN A 17 -13.17 -10.75 12.25
C GLN A 17 -12.23 -9.67 12.82
N MET A 18 -11.14 -9.37 12.13
CA MET A 18 -10.24 -8.29 12.53
C MET A 18 -10.91 -6.92 12.41
N ALA A 19 -11.64 -6.67 11.32
CA ALA A 19 -12.37 -5.41 11.13
C ALA A 19 -13.42 -5.20 12.24
N VAL A 20 -14.24 -6.22 12.53
CA VAL A 20 -15.21 -6.18 13.64
C VAL A 20 -14.52 -5.97 14.99
N LEU A 21 -13.39 -6.63 15.22
CA LEU A 21 -12.63 -6.48 16.47
C LEU A 21 -12.14 -5.06 16.67
N VAL A 22 -11.60 -4.45 15.61
CA VAL A 22 -11.07 -3.09 15.62
C VAL A 22 -12.16 -2.04 15.74
N GLU A 23 -13.31 -2.25 15.11
CA GLU A 23 -14.47 -1.36 15.23
C GLU A 23 -14.98 -1.27 16.67
N ASN A 24 -15.06 -2.41 17.37
CA ASN A 24 -15.55 -2.47 18.74
C ASN A 24 -14.46 -2.18 19.80
N HIS A 25 -13.19 -2.44 19.47
CA HIS A 25 -12.06 -2.34 20.38
C HIS A 25 -10.80 -1.80 19.67
N PRO A 26 -10.74 -0.50 19.34
CA PRO A 26 -9.59 0.12 18.66
C PRO A 26 -8.40 0.35 19.61
N ASP A 27 -8.23 -0.51 20.62
CA ASP A 27 -7.16 -0.40 21.61
C ASP A 27 -5.79 -0.57 20.92
N GLU A 28 -4.82 0.29 21.24
CA GLU A 28 -3.48 0.25 20.64
C GLU A 28 -2.83 -1.13 20.75
N LEU A 29 -3.03 -1.82 21.88
CA LEU A 29 -2.49 -3.17 22.11
C LEU A 29 -3.12 -4.22 21.17
N ILE A 30 -4.41 -4.09 20.85
CA ILE A 30 -5.08 -4.96 19.87
C ILE A 30 -4.48 -4.70 18.49
N LEU A 31 -4.36 -3.43 18.10
CA LEU A 31 -3.76 -3.03 16.82
C LEU A 31 -2.31 -3.52 16.73
N TYR A 32 -1.54 -3.45 17.81
CA TYR A 32 -0.19 -3.97 17.89
C TYR A 32 -0.13 -5.49 17.73
N HIS A 33 -1.04 -6.23 18.34
CA HIS A 33 -1.12 -7.67 18.15
C HIS A 33 -1.47 -8.03 16.71
N LEU A 34 -2.54 -7.44 16.14
CA LEU A 34 -2.91 -7.63 14.74
C LEU A 34 -1.76 -7.27 13.79
N ALA A 35 -1.02 -6.22 14.12
CA ALA A 35 0.14 -5.79 13.35
C ALA A 35 1.26 -6.84 13.31
N ARG A 36 1.41 -7.63 14.36
CA ARG A 36 2.49 -8.61 14.53
C ARG A 36 2.13 -10.03 14.13
N THR A 37 0.88 -10.41 14.24
CA THR A 37 0.46 -11.81 14.10
C THR A 37 -0.03 -12.14 12.70
N THR A 38 -0.25 -11.15 11.85
CA THR A 38 -0.74 -11.35 10.48
C THR A 38 -0.29 -10.23 9.56
N ASP A 39 -0.04 -10.59 8.30
CA ASP A 39 0.21 -9.67 7.18
C ASP A 39 -1.03 -9.48 6.30
N ALA A 40 -2.17 -10.08 6.66
CA ALA A 40 -3.41 -9.96 5.89
C ALA A 40 -3.88 -8.49 5.82
N PRO A 41 -4.55 -8.10 4.73
CA PRO A 41 -5.23 -6.81 4.67
C PRO A 41 -6.32 -6.74 5.75
N ILE A 42 -6.52 -5.55 6.28
CA ILE A 42 -7.56 -5.25 7.26
C ILE A 42 -8.27 -3.98 6.82
N ASP A 43 -9.60 -4.04 6.74
CA ASP A 43 -10.40 -2.86 6.48
C ASP A 43 -10.51 -2.04 7.76
N LEU A 44 -9.90 -0.85 7.71
CA LEU A 44 -9.84 0.09 8.81
C LEU A 44 -10.67 1.33 8.49
N PRO A 45 -11.38 1.89 9.48
CA PRO A 45 -11.96 3.22 9.38
C PRO A 45 -10.91 4.26 8.99
N ARG A 46 -11.34 5.28 8.24
CA ARG A 46 -10.43 6.26 7.62
C ARG A 46 -9.61 7.05 8.65
N ASP A 47 -10.24 7.45 9.74
CA ASP A 47 -9.63 8.12 10.89
C ASP A 47 -8.57 7.24 11.57
N GLN A 48 -8.80 5.93 11.66
CA GLN A 48 -7.79 5.00 12.18
C GLN A 48 -6.59 4.86 11.24
N ILE A 49 -6.80 4.82 9.92
CA ILE A 49 -5.69 4.83 8.95
C ILE A 49 -4.84 6.09 9.14
N GLU A 50 -5.48 7.26 9.31
CA GLU A 50 -4.79 8.54 9.55
C GLU A 50 -3.96 8.52 10.83
N ALA A 51 -4.53 8.02 11.93
CA ALA A 51 -3.83 7.90 13.22
C ALA A 51 -2.66 6.91 13.14
N LEU A 52 -2.87 5.74 12.53
CA LEU A 52 -1.85 4.69 12.44
C LEU A 52 -0.72 5.05 11.48
N PHE A 53 -1.01 5.74 10.37
CA PHE A 53 -0.03 6.20 9.38
C PHE A 53 1.04 7.11 10.00
N GLN A 54 0.66 7.96 10.97
CA GLN A 54 1.56 8.90 11.65
C GLN A 54 2.13 8.35 12.96
N HIS A 55 1.79 7.11 13.32
CA HIS A 55 2.11 6.57 14.63
C HIS A 55 3.63 6.43 14.85
N PRO A 56 4.18 6.71 16.04
CA PRO A 56 5.61 6.57 16.31
C PRO A 56 6.13 5.13 16.15
N LEU A 57 5.30 4.14 16.51
CA LEU A 57 5.66 2.72 16.38
C LEU A 57 5.55 2.24 14.92
N PRO A 58 6.65 1.73 14.32
CA PRO A 58 6.62 1.23 12.94
C PRO A 58 5.68 0.03 12.76
N THR A 59 5.46 -0.75 13.82
CA THR A 59 4.49 -1.86 13.83
C THR A 59 3.07 -1.37 13.59
N LEU A 60 2.69 -0.21 14.13
CA LEU A 60 1.36 0.35 13.89
C LEU A 60 1.27 1.04 12.52
N ARG A 61 2.35 1.70 12.08
CA ARG A 61 2.42 2.20 10.70
C ARG A 61 2.33 1.08 9.66
N SER A 62 2.90 -0.09 9.93
CA SER A 62 2.81 -1.24 9.01
C SER A 62 1.41 -1.83 8.94
N LEU A 63 0.58 -1.65 9.97
CA LEU A 63 -0.85 -1.97 9.90
C LEU A 63 -1.57 -1.01 8.94
N ALA A 64 -1.30 0.30 9.05
CA ALA A 64 -1.84 1.30 8.11
C ALA A 64 -1.40 1.00 6.66
N ALA A 65 -0.14 0.61 6.47
CA ALA A 65 0.42 0.27 5.16
C ALA A 65 -0.32 -0.89 4.46
N ARG A 66 -1.02 -1.76 5.20
CA ARG A 66 -1.79 -2.90 4.66
C ARG A 66 -3.27 -2.60 4.46
N ALA A 67 -3.75 -1.46 4.95
CA ALA A 67 -5.15 -1.10 4.84
C ALA A 67 -5.53 -0.82 3.38
N PRO A 68 -6.53 -1.50 2.80
CA PRO A 68 -6.96 -1.25 1.42
C PRO A 68 -7.44 0.20 1.18
N GLY A 69 -7.90 0.89 2.24
CA GLY A 69 -8.32 2.29 2.20
C GLY A 69 -7.19 3.34 2.23
N LEU A 70 -5.91 2.92 2.19
CA LEU A 70 -4.75 3.83 2.14
C LEU A 70 -4.81 4.69 0.86
N ARG A 71 -4.61 6.01 0.99
CA ARG A 71 -4.59 6.92 -0.18
C ARG A 71 -3.21 6.95 -0.82
N ILE A 72 -3.17 7.30 -2.12
CA ILE A 72 -1.93 7.36 -2.90
C ILE A 72 -0.85 8.28 -2.29
N ARG A 73 -1.26 9.42 -1.68
CA ARG A 73 -0.32 10.34 -1.00
C ARG A 73 0.29 9.72 0.25
N GLU A 74 -0.48 8.93 1.00
CA GLU A 74 -0.02 8.24 2.21
C GLU A 74 0.92 7.10 1.81
N ALA A 75 0.56 6.32 0.79
CA ALA A 75 1.44 5.33 0.19
C ALA A 75 2.76 5.95 -0.25
N HIS A 76 2.75 7.09 -0.95
CA HIS A 76 3.97 7.79 -1.38
C HIS A 76 4.87 8.16 -0.19
N PHE A 77 4.29 8.58 0.94
CA PHE A 77 5.06 8.87 2.15
C PHE A 77 5.64 7.58 2.76
N LEU A 78 4.83 6.52 2.88
CA LEU A 78 5.27 5.24 3.44
C LEU A 78 6.31 4.51 2.58
N LEU A 79 6.42 4.79 1.26
CA LEU A 79 7.52 4.30 0.42
C LEU A 79 8.90 4.69 0.96
N LYS A 80 8.98 5.81 1.68
CA LYS A 80 10.20 6.35 2.25
C LYS A 80 10.26 6.15 3.77
N ASP A 81 9.38 5.33 4.34
CA ASP A 81 9.39 5.07 5.78
C ASP A 81 10.76 4.52 6.19
N PRO A 82 11.37 5.03 7.28
CA PRO A 82 12.68 4.54 7.73
C PRO A 82 12.65 3.06 8.10
N SER A 83 11.49 2.52 8.49
CA SER A 83 11.33 1.12 8.86
C SER A 83 11.14 0.22 7.63
N PRO A 84 12.04 -0.76 7.40
CA PRO A 84 11.87 -1.78 6.36
C PRO A 84 10.55 -2.55 6.50
N LEU A 85 10.08 -2.77 7.74
CA LEU A 85 8.80 -3.43 8.02
C LEU A 85 7.64 -2.72 7.32
N VAL A 86 7.59 -1.38 7.42
CA VAL A 86 6.52 -0.58 6.84
C VAL A 86 6.58 -0.63 5.32
N ARG A 87 7.76 -0.42 4.74
CA ARG A 87 7.98 -0.49 3.29
C ARG A 87 7.64 -1.88 2.73
N GLN A 88 7.97 -2.94 3.45
CA GLN A 88 7.67 -4.32 3.07
C GLN A 88 6.16 -4.65 3.13
N SER A 89 5.45 -4.14 4.15
CA SER A 89 4.00 -4.28 4.30
C SER A 89 3.24 -3.55 3.21
N LEU A 90 3.79 -2.44 2.70
CA LEU A 90 3.20 -1.64 1.64
C LEU A 90 3.16 -2.37 0.29
N ILE A 91 4.13 -3.24 -0.02
CA ILE A 91 4.29 -3.89 -1.35
C ILE A 91 3.01 -4.57 -1.85
N THR A 92 2.28 -5.23 -0.96
CA THR A 92 1.08 -6.00 -1.34
C THR A 92 -0.20 -5.17 -1.30
N ASN A 93 -0.13 -3.89 -0.93
CA ASN A 93 -1.30 -3.04 -0.86
C ASN A 93 -1.82 -2.72 -2.28
N PRO A 94 -3.15 -2.84 -2.52
CA PRO A 94 -3.75 -2.60 -3.84
C PRO A 94 -3.49 -1.18 -4.38
N VAL A 95 -3.25 -0.18 -3.51
CA VAL A 95 -3.00 1.20 -3.92
C VAL A 95 -1.67 1.39 -4.66
N LEU A 96 -0.73 0.43 -4.58
CA LEU A 96 0.58 0.59 -5.22
C LEU A 96 0.48 0.45 -6.73
N THR A 97 0.93 1.49 -7.41
CA THR A 97 1.11 1.51 -8.87
C THR A 97 2.39 0.76 -9.28
N ALA A 98 2.53 0.51 -10.58
CA ALA A 98 3.77 -0.03 -11.13
C ALA A 98 4.98 0.88 -10.83
N GLU A 99 4.81 2.20 -10.89
CA GLU A 99 5.84 3.18 -10.55
C GLU A 99 6.32 3.06 -9.10
N PHE A 100 5.38 2.86 -8.16
CA PHE A 100 5.73 2.68 -6.75
C PHE A 100 6.45 1.34 -6.50
N LEU A 101 6.05 0.28 -7.20
CA LEU A 101 6.75 -1.00 -7.14
C LEU A 101 8.14 -0.92 -7.79
N GLN A 102 8.30 -0.15 -8.86
CA GLN A 102 9.60 0.10 -9.50
C GLN A 102 10.53 0.91 -8.59
N PHE A 103 9.99 1.88 -7.84
CA PHE A 103 10.74 2.57 -6.79
C PHE A 103 11.23 1.58 -5.71
N LEU A 104 10.34 0.74 -5.18
CA LEU A 104 10.70 -0.27 -4.17
C LEU A 104 11.61 -1.38 -4.71
N ALA A 105 11.66 -1.61 -6.02
CA ALA A 105 12.61 -2.54 -6.64
C ALA A 105 14.07 -2.08 -6.49
N HIS A 106 14.30 -0.80 -6.15
CA HIS A 106 15.60 -0.23 -5.84
C HIS A 106 15.80 0.02 -4.33
N ASP A 107 14.95 -0.56 -3.48
CA ASP A 107 15.08 -0.43 -2.03
C ASP A 107 16.47 -0.91 -1.55
N PRO A 108 17.11 -0.20 -0.59
CA PRO A 108 18.40 -0.63 -0.04
C PRO A 108 18.31 -2.00 0.68
N ASP A 109 17.12 -2.42 1.12
CA ASP A 109 16.90 -3.77 1.63
C ASP A 109 16.65 -4.77 0.47
N PRO A 110 17.55 -5.74 0.25
CA PRO A 110 17.43 -6.69 -0.87
C PRO A 110 16.17 -7.57 -0.81
N ALA A 111 15.61 -7.81 0.38
CA ALA A 111 14.38 -8.59 0.54
C ALA A 111 13.17 -7.80 0.05
N ILE A 112 13.13 -6.49 0.31
CA ILE A 112 12.09 -5.58 -0.17
C ILE A 112 12.18 -5.43 -1.68
N ALA A 113 13.37 -5.16 -2.20
CA ALA A 113 13.62 -5.06 -3.64
C ALA A 113 13.12 -6.29 -4.40
N ARG A 114 13.49 -7.49 -3.93
CA ARG A 114 13.05 -8.76 -4.53
C ARG A 114 11.53 -8.96 -4.46
N LYS A 115 10.91 -8.63 -3.32
CA LYS A 115 9.45 -8.77 -3.14
C LYS A 115 8.70 -7.79 -4.05
N ALA A 116 9.19 -6.57 -4.22
CA ALA A 116 8.62 -5.57 -5.11
C ALA A 116 8.72 -6.01 -6.59
N MET A 117 9.87 -6.51 -7.03
CA MET A 117 10.03 -7.06 -8.39
C MET A 117 9.07 -8.22 -8.66
N LYS A 118 8.93 -9.15 -7.70
CA LYS A 118 7.98 -10.27 -7.81
C LYS A 118 6.54 -9.76 -7.92
N GLN A 119 6.18 -8.79 -7.09
CA GLN A 119 4.84 -8.22 -7.11
C GLN A 119 4.54 -7.51 -8.44
N MET A 120 5.50 -6.74 -8.96
CA MET A 120 5.39 -6.08 -10.25
C MET A 120 5.16 -7.09 -11.38
N ALA A 121 5.89 -8.20 -11.41
CA ALA A 121 5.71 -9.27 -12.40
C ALA A 121 4.37 -10.01 -12.27
N SER A 122 3.77 -10.02 -11.08
CA SER A 122 2.45 -10.64 -10.85
C SER A 122 1.27 -9.75 -11.20
N LYS A 123 1.48 -8.43 -11.33
CA LYS A 123 0.45 -7.52 -11.84
C LYS A 123 0.47 -7.65 -13.38
N PRO A 124 -0.62 -8.10 -14.03
CA PRO A 124 -0.68 -8.09 -15.48
C PRO A 124 -0.50 -6.64 -15.96
N ASP A 125 0.36 -6.45 -16.97
CA ASP A 125 0.69 -5.15 -17.56
C ASP A 125 -0.54 -4.26 -17.72
N ALA A 126 -0.54 -3.10 -17.04
CA ALA A 126 -1.34 -1.94 -17.41
C ALA A 126 -0.35 -0.86 -17.90
N PRO A 127 -0.55 -0.33 -19.09
CA PRO A 127 0.15 -0.79 -20.29
C PRO A 127 1.50 -0.08 -20.48
N ALA A 128 2.50 -0.85 -20.92
CA ALA A 128 3.49 -0.29 -21.82
C ALA A 128 2.78 0.20 -23.10
N ARG A 129 3.11 1.43 -23.55
CA ARG A 129 2.85 1.96 -24.90
C ARG A 129 1.47 2.59 -25.13
N ALA A 130 1.28 3.80 -24.60
CA ALA A 130 0.36 4.80 -25.15
C ALA A 130 1.13 6.02 -25.66
N GLU A 131 2.13 5.83 -26.52
CA GLU A 131 2.78 6.92 -27.27
C GLU A 131 3.46 6.36 -28.53
N SER A 132 2.69 5.62 -29.34
CA SER A 132 3.07 5.39 -30.74
C SER A 132 1.82 5.17 -31.58
N ALA A 133 1.15 6.27 -31.93
CA ALA A 133 0.33 6.36 -33.13
C ALA A 133 0.64 7.71 -33.82
N PRO A 134 1.00 7.70 -35.11
CA PRO A 134 1.40 8.89 -35.83
C PRO A 134 0.15 9.70 -36.16
N HIS A 135 -0.01 10.87 -35.55
CA HIS A 135 -0.96 11.85 -36.05
C HIS A 135 -0.29 12.63 -37.17
N SER A 136 -0.32 12.03 -38.36
CA SER A 136 -0.17 12.78 -39.61
C SER A 136 -1.36 13.74 -39.70
N ASN A 137 -1.14 15.01 -39.40
CA ASN A 137 -1.99 16.09 -39.91
C ASN A 137 -1.21 16.81 -41.02
N PRO A 138 -1.68 16.79 -42.28
CA PRO A 138 -1.15 17.67 -43.29
C PRO A 138 -1.68 19.07 -43.00
N ILE A 139 -0.83 19.97 -42.53
CA ILE A 139 -1.11 21.40 -42.62
C ILE A 139 -0.79 21.77 -44.07
N THR A 140 -1.86 21.89 -44.85
CA THR A 140 -1.92 22.48 -46.18
C THR A 140 -1.12 23.78 -46.20
N GLN A 141 -0.18 23.85 -47.15
CA GLN A 141 0.61 25.02 -47.45
C GLN A 141 -0.26 26.21 -47.82
N GLN A 142 0.15 27.34 -47.24
CA GLN A 142 -0.06 28.70 -47.69
C GLN A 142 0.33 28.88 -49.16
N GLU A 143 -0.60 29.36 -49.98
CA GLU A 143 -0.35 30.31 -51.10
C GLU A 143 -1.65 31.15 -51.20
N GLY A 144 -1.69 32.48 -51.18
CA GLY A 144 -0.70 33.44 -51.62
C GLY A 144 -1.19 34.12 -52.91
N ARG A 145 -1.91 35.25 -52.76
CA ARG A 145 -2.05 36.37 -53.72
C ARG A 145 -2.64 36.08 -55.12
N ALA A 146 -3.77 36.72 -55.42
CA ALA A 146 -3.88 37.88 -56.31
C ALA A 146 -5.31 38.43 -56.26
#